data_AF-A0A2E3H3S0-F1
#
_entry.id   AF-A0A2E3H3S0-F1
#
_cell.length_a   1.000
_cell.length_b   1.000
_cell.length_c   1.000
_cell.angle_alpha   90.00
_cell.angle_beta   90.00
_cell.angle_gamma   90.00
#
_symmetry.space_group_name_H-M   'P 1'
#
loop_
_entity.id
_entity.type
_entity.pdbx_description
1 polymer ?
#
loop_
_entity_poly.entity_id
_entity_poly.type
_entity_poly.pdbx_seq_one_letter_code
_entity_poly.pdbx_strand_id
1 'polypeptide(L)'
;MADEERLIVALEARITEFEKRMKKAEGIGTRSYKSLRRNSNTATQAMERDMVRSTSAINRALATTSAKIGGLGKGMVAGLAVGVVTTAAVRVTRSLHEITQGIAEIGDEAKRSGLGTQAFQEWKFVAEQNRIGVDALVDGFKELNLRADEFVVTGAGPAAEAFKRIGYGADDLKRGLEDPSDLMLEIIGRMEDLDRAAQIRVADEIFGGTAGERFVELLSQGEGKL
;
A
#
# COMPACT_ATOMS: atom_id res chain seq x y z
N MET A 1 -10.67 4.54 -78.04
CA MET A 1 -11.31 5.81 -77.61
C MET A 1 -12.44 5.56 -76.60
N ALA A 2 -13.45 4.73 -76.89
CA ALA A 2 -14.55 4.48 -75.93
C ALA A 2 -14.17 3.79 -74.60
N ASP A 3 -13.13 2.94 -74.57
CA ASP A 3 -12.71 2.26 -73.33
C ASP A 3 -11.87 3.15 -72.40
N GLU A 4 -11.19 4.14 -72.97
CA GLU A 4 -10.32 5.07 -72.23
C GLU A 4 -11.15 6.11 -71.47
N GLU A 5 -12.21 6.60 -72.11
CA GLU A 5 -13.22 7.48 -71.47
C GLU A 5 -13.94 6.77 -70.31
N ARG A 6 -14.29 5.48 -70.46
CA ARG A 6 -14.89 4.68 -69.38
C ARG A 6 -13.95 4.51 -68.18
N LEU A 7 -12.66 4.36 -68.42
CA LEU A 7 -11.66 4.20 -67.36
C LEU A 7 -11.46 5.50 -66.58
N ILE A 8 -11.46 6.64 -67.27
CA ILE A 8 -11.34 7.98 -66.67
C ILE A 8 -12.56 8.29 -65.80
N VAL A 9 -13.78 8.04 -66.28
CA VAL A 9 -15.02 8.25 -65.52
C VAL A 9 -15.08 7.35 -64.27
N ALA A 10 -14.63 6.10 -64.38
CA ALA A 10 -14.57 5.18 -63.24
C ALA A 10 -13.54 5.61 -62.18
N LEU A 11 -12.40 6.18 -62.62
CA LEU A 11 -11.37 6.71 -61.73
C LEU A 11 -11.86 7.98 -61.02
N GLU A 12 -12.48 8.90 -61.74
CA GLU A 12 -13.04 10.15 -61.21
C GLU A 12 -14.15 9.88 -60.18
N ALA A 13 -15.02 8.90 -60.45
CA ALA A 13 -16.05 8.45 -59.52
C ALA A 13 -15.42 7.89 -58.22
N ARG A 14 -14.34 7.11 -58.31
CA ARG A 14 -13.63 6.57 -57.14
C ARG A 14 -12.94 7.66 -56.31
N ILE A 15 -12.32 8.63 -56.97
CA ILE A 15 -11.68 9.77 -56.29
C ILE A 15 -12.74 10.59 -55.54
N THR A 16 -13.86 10.89 -56.19
CA THR A 16 -14.98 11.63 -55.59
C THR A 16 -15.55 10.89 -54.36
N GLU A 17 -15.71 9.56 -54.46
CA GLU A 17 -16.20 8.76 -53.36
C GLU A 17 -15.19 8.70 -52.20
N PHE A 18 -13.90 8.61 -52.51
CA PHE A 18 -12.83 8.65 -51.52
C PHE A 18 -12.80 9.99 -50.78
N GLU A 19 -12.88 11.12 -51.48
CA GLU A 19 -12.95 12.45 -50.87
C GLU A 19 -14.17 12.61 -49.95
N LYS A 20 -15.32 12.07 -50.37
CA LYS A 20 -16.55 12.10 -49.57
C LYS A 20 -16.40 11.27 -48.29
N ARG A 21 -15.76 10.10 -48.37
CA ARG A 21 -15.47 9.24 -47.21
C ARG A 21 -14.43 9.88 -46.28
N MET A 22 -13.39 10.51 -46.82
CA MET A 22 -12.39 11.28 -46.08
C MET A 22 -13.03 12.42 -45.29
N LYS A 23 -13.85 13.27 -45.93
CA LYS A 23 -14.56 14.38 -45.25
C LYS A 23 -15.49 13.88 -44.14
N LYS A 24 -16.15 12.73 -44.35
CA LYS A 24 -16.99 12.10 -43.33
C LYS A 24 -16.16 11.59 -42.15
N ALA A 25 -15.00 10.98 -42.42
CA ALA A 25 -14.07 10.48 -41.40
C ALA A 25 -13.46 11.63 -40.58
N GLU A 26 -13.04 12.71 -41.24
CA GLU A 26 -12.53 13.92 -40.58
C GLU A 26 -13.58 14.55 -39.65
N GLY A 27 -14.84 14.62 -40.09
CA GLY A 27 -15.95 15.11 -39.29
C GLY A 27 -16.24 14.25 -38.05
N ILE A 28 -16.11 12.93 -38.16
CA ILE A 28 -16.26 11.99 -37.05
C ILE A 28 -15.07 12.11 -36.08
N GLY A 29 -13.84 12.14 -36.60
CA GLY A 29 -12.62 12.29 -35.82
C GLY A 29 -12.61 13.59 -35.02
N THR A 30 -12.99 14.71 -35.64
CA THR A 30 -13.06 16.02 -34.97
C THR A 30 -14.09 16.04 -33.85
N ARG A 31 -15.25 15.40 -34.02
CA ARG A 31 -16.26 15.30 -32.95
C ARG A 31 -15.79 14.42 -31.81
N SER A 32 -15.17 13.28 -32.12
CA SER A 32 -14.57 12.38 -31.12
C SER A 32 -13.47 13.07 -30.32
N TYR A 33 -12.59 13.81 -30.99
CA TYR A 33 -11.54 14.58 -30.32
C TYR A 33 -12.10 15.68 -29.42
N LYS A 34 -13.12 16.42 -29.88
CA LYS A 34 -13.79 17.45 -29.07
C LYS A 34 -14.51 16.86 -27.85
N SER A 35 -15.17 15.71 -27.98
CA SER A 35 -15.81 15.04 -26.84
C SER A 35 -14.77 14.47 -25.86
N LEU A 36 -13.69 13.85 -26.34
CA LEU A 36 -12.59 13.38 -25.49
C LEU A 36 -11.97 14.52 -24.69
N ARG A 37 -11.69 15.66 -25.32
CA ARG A 37 -11.10 16.82 -24.65
C ARG A 37 -12.04 17.41 -23.59
N ARG A 38 -13.34 17.44 -23.85
CA ARG A 38 -14.35 17.90 -22.89
C ARG A 38 -14.50 16.94 -21.71
N ASN A 39 -14.52 15.64 -21.99
CA ASN A 39 -14.61 14.59 -20.98
C ASN A 39 -13.34 14.52 -20.14
N SER A 40 -12.16 14.71 -20.75
CA SER A 40 -10.86 14.78 -20.06
C SER A 40 -10.83 15.97 -19.11
N ASN A 41 -11.19 17.18 -19.56
CA ASN A 41 -11.23 18.33 -18.66
C ASN A 41 -12.18 18.12 -17.47
N THR A 42 -13.32 17.46 -17.70
CA THR A 42 -14.29 17.15 -16.64
C THR A 42 -13.75 16.09 -15.67
N ALA A 43 -13.08 15.06 -16.19
CA ALA A 43 -12.44 14.03 -15.38
C ALA A 43 -11.26 14.59 -14.57
N THR A 44 -10.44 15.45 -15.17
CA THR A 44 -9.34 16.15 -14.49
C THR A 44 -9.87 17.07 -13.39
N GLN A 45 -10.95 17.82 -13.63
CA GLN A 45 -11.59 18.65 -12.60
C GLN A 45 -12.27 17.84 -11.50
N ALA A 46 -12.78 16.63 -11.80
CA ALA A 46 -13.28 15.72 -10.77
C ALA A 46 -12.12 15.20 -9.91
N MET A 47 -11.04 14.76 -10.56
CA MET A 47 -9.82 14.28 -9.91
C MET A 47 -9.15 15.37 -9.05
N GLU A 48 -9.09 16.61 -9.53
CA GLU A 48 -8.56 17.75 -8.76
C GLU A 48 -9.40 18.03 -7.51
N ARG A 49 -10.73 17.98 -7.63
CA ARG A 49 -11.64 18.14 -6.48
C ARG A 49 -11.51 16.99 -5.48
N ASP A 50 -11.34 15.77 -5.97
CA ASP A 50 -11.16 14.59 -5.11
C ASP A 50 -9.78 14.56 -4.45
N MET A 51 -8.73 15.02 -5.15
CA MET A 51 -7.41 15.25 -4.58
C MET A 51 -7.42 16.33 -3.52
N VAL A 52 -8.08 17.47 -3.74
CA VAL A 52 -8.17 18.54 -2.73
C VAL A 52 -8.96 18.06 -1.51
N ARG A 53 -10.05 17.31 -1.70
CA ARG A 53 -10.79 16.69 -0.58
C ARG A 53 -9.93 15.69 0.17
N SER A 54 -9.24 14.80 -0.54
CA SER A 54 -8.33 13.80 0.04
C SER A 54 -7.20 14.49 0.80
N THR A 55 -6.55 15.49 0.22
CA THR A 55 -5.49 16.27 0.87
C THR A 55 -6.00 17.03 2.09
N SER A 56 -7.23 17.57 2.05
CA SER A 56 -7.84 18.20 3.23
C SER A 56 -8.21 17.22 4.34
N ALA A 57 -8.55 15.97 3.98
CA ALA A 57 -8.83 14.90 4.91
C ALA A 57 -7.53 14.35 5.51
N ILE A 58 -6.48 14.22 4.70
CA ILE A 58 -5.12 13.86 5.08
C ILE A 58 -4.53 14.94 6.00
N ASN A 59 -4.60 16.22 5.64
CA ASN A 59 -4.12 17.31 6.50
C ASN A 59 -4.89 17.39 7.82
N ARG A 60 -6.19 17.10 7.82
CA ARG A 60 -6.96 16.99 9.07
C ARG A 60 -6.58 15.75 9.87
N ALA A 61 -6.38 14.61 9.22
CA ALA A 61 -5.91 13.39 9.89
C ALA A 61 -4.52 13.62 10.49
N LEU A 62 -3.58 14.17 9.74
CA LEU A 62 -2.23 14.53 10.18
C LEU A 62 -2.23 15.62 11.27
N ALA A 63 -3.08 16.65 11.19
CA ALA A 63 -3.23 17.63 12.26
C ALA A 63 -3.80 16.98 13.55
N THR A 64 -4.69 16.02 13.42
CA THR A 64 -5.28 15.29 14.55
C THR A 64 -4.29 14.27 15.12
N THR A 65 -3.45 13.66 14.28
CA THR A 65 -2.39 12.73 14.67
C THR A 65 -1.21 13.48 15.29
N SER A 66 -0.78 14.62 14.75
CA SER A 66 0.30 15.46 15.32
C SER A 66 -0.11 16.11 16.65
N ALA A 67 -1.37 16.53 16.80
CA ALA A 67 -1.89 16.98 18.10
C ALA A 67 -1.93 15.85 19.15
N LYS A 68 -2.14 14.60 18.72
CA LYS A 68 -2.10 13.42 19.60
C LYS A 68 -0.66 12.98 19.91
N ILE A 69 0.25 12.99 18.94
CA ILE A 69 1.68 12.68 19.12
C ILE A 69 2.36 13.74 20.01
N GLY A 70 2.04 15.03 19.84
CA GLY A 70 2.51 16.10 20.72
C GLY A 70 1.97 16.03 22.17
N GLY A 71 0.88 15.28 22.38
CA GLY A 71 0.34 14.95 23.70
C GLY A 71 0.97 13.72 24.34
N LEU A 72 1.44 12.75 23.55
CA LEU A 72 2.10 11.53 24.02
C LEU A 72 3.48 11.84 24.63
N GLY A 73 4.22 12.81 24.08
CA GLY A 73 5.53 13.21 24.60
C GLY A 73 5.53 13.92 25.97
N LYS A 74 4.37 14.38 26.47
CA LYS A 74 4.24 14.98 27.81
C LYS A 74 3.59 14.06 28.85
N GLY A 75 3.05 12.92 28.43
CA GLY A 75 2.33 11.98 29.31
C GLY A 75 3.11 10.73 29.72
N MET A 76 4.14 10.33 28.95
CA MET A 76 4.83 9.04 29.18
C MET A 76 5.92 9.04 30.29
N VAL A 77 6.28 10.19 30.87
CA VAL A 77 7.30 10.25 31.94
C VAL A 77 6.71 10.06 33.34
N ALA A 78 5.39 10.04 33.50
CA ALA A 78 4.75 9.94 34.81
C ALA A 78 3.63 8.88 34.83
N GLY A 79 3.99 7.64 35.18
CA GLY A 79 2.99 6.70 35.72
C GLY A 79 3.09 5.28 35.20
N LEU A 80 3.95 4.47 35.84
CA LEU A 80 3.67 3.05 36.01
C LEU A 80 2.42 2.92 36.89
N ALA A 81 1.27 2.58 36.31
CA ALA A 81 0.17 1.77 36.87
C ALA A 81 -1.17 2.03 36.16
N VAL A 82 -1.98 0.96 36.07
CA VAL A 82 -3.41 0.94 35.73
C VAL A 82 -3.74 0.88 34.23
N GLY A 83 -4.30 -0.26 33.84
CA GLY A 83 -4.76 -0.52 32.48
C GLY A 83 -5.88 0.41 32.04
N VAL A 84 -5.73 0.94 30.83
CA VAL A 84 -6.80 1.27 29.89
C VAL A 84 -6.19 1.11 28.50
N VAL A 85 -6.44 -0.01 27.83
CA VAL A 85 -6.26 -0.13 26.38
C VAL A 85 -7.42 0.62 25.74
N THR A 86 -7.25 1.93 25.51
CA THR A 86 -8.20 2.70 24.68
C THR A 86 -7.78 2.63 23.22
N THR A 87 -8.41 1.68 22.55
CA THR A 87 -8.65 1.62 21.11
C THR A 87 -8.75 3.01 20.44
N ALA A 88 -7.85 3.28 19.49
CA ALA A 88 -8.06 4.31 18.48
C ALA A 88 -8.41 3.63 17.15
N ALA A 89 -9.67 3.23 17.04
CA ALA A 89 -10.30 2.63 15.87
C ALA A 89 -9.93 3.35 14.56
N VAL A 90 -9.19 2.65 13.68
CA VAL A 90 -8.97 3.03 12.29
C VAL A 90 -10.29 2.87 11.53
N ARG A 91 -11.04 3.97 11.37
CA ARG A 91 -12.17 4.03 10.44
C ARG A 91 -11.66 4.33 9.03
N VAL A 92 -11.22 3.31 8.30
CA VAL A 92 -11.10 3.39 6.84
C VAL A 92 -12.39 2.84 6.24
N THR A 93 -13.26 3.72 5.78
CA THR A 93 -14.42 3.33 4.97
C THR A 93 -14.33 3.93 3.58
N ARG A 94 -14.47 3.01 2.60
CA ARG A 94 -14.85 3.15 1.18
C ARG A 94 -13.72 3.25 0.15
N SER A 95 -13.53 2.14 -0.56
CA SER A 95 -13.95 1.99 -1.97
C SER A 95 -14.14 0.51 -2.32
N LEU A 96 -15.39 0.02 -2.25
CA LEU A 96 -15.78 -1.36 -2.59
C LEU A 96 -16.32 -1.43 -4.03
N HIS A 97 -15.47 -1.39 -5.05
CA HIS A 97 -15.95 -1.61 -6.44
C HIS A 97 -15.04 -2.40 -7.38
N GLU A 98 -13.99 -3.08 -6.89
CA GLU A 98 -13.15 -3.94 -7.73
C GLU A 98 -12.89 -5.29 -7.08
N ILE A 99 -13.95 -6.03 -6.77
CA ILE A 99 -13.83 -7.21 -5.91
C ILE A 99 -14.77 -8.33 -6.38
N THR A 100 -14.36 -9.14 -7.36
CA THR A 100 -14.95 -10.49 -7.55
C THR A 100 -13.95 -11.57 -7.99
N GLN A 101 -12.77 -11.25 -8.53
CA GLN A 101 -11.73 -12.26 -8.83
C GLN A 101 -10.52 -12.22 -7.89
N GLY A 102 -10.23 -11.10 -7.21
CA GLY A 102 -9.14 -10.99 -6.24
C GLY A 102 -9.47 -11.39 -4.78
N ILE A 103 -10.72 -11.72 -4.43
CA ILE A 103 -11.10 -12.02 -3.03
C ILE A 103 -10.45 -13.31 -2.53
N ALA A 104 -10.48 -14.36 -3.34
CA ALA A 104 -9.98 -15.67 -2.93
C ALA A 104 -8.47 -15.63 -2.69
N GLU A 105 -7.72 -15.01 -3.60
CA GLU A 105 -6.27 -14.83 -3.48
C GLU A 105 -5.90 -13.97 -2.28
N ILE A 106 -6.58 -12.82 -2.07
CA ILE A 106 -6.36 -11.95 -0.89
C ILE A 106 -6.70 -12.69 0.41
N GLY A 107 -7.75 -13.50 0.42
CA GLY A 107 -8.15 -14.27 1.59
C GLY A 107 -7.12 -15.33 1.98
N ASP A 108 -6.52 -16.00 1.00
CA ASP A 108 -5.50 -17.02 1.22
C ASP A 108 -4.15 -16.40 1.61
N GLU A 109 -3.76 -15.27 1.01
CA GLU A 109 -2.56 -14.51 1.40
C GLU A 109 -2.70 -13.91 2.81
N ALA A 110 -3.87 -13.38 3.16
CA ALA A 110 -4.17 -12.88 4.51
C ALA A 110 -4.04 -14.01 5.55
N LYS A 111 -4.64 -15.18 5.29
CA LYS A 111 -4.49 -16.33 6.19
C LYS A 111 -3.03 -16.79 6.32
N ARG A 112 -2.29 -16.84 5.22
CA ARG A 112 -0.87 -17.24 5.22
C ARG A 112 0.03 -16.28 5.99
N SER A 113 -0.31 -14.99 6.01
CA SER A 113 0.38 -13.98 6.82
C SER A 113 -0.09 -13.95 8.27
N GLY A 114 -1.13 -14.70 8.65
CA GLY A 114 -1.72 -14.62 9.99
C GLY A 114 -2.50 -13.33 10.24
N LEU A 115 -2.85 -12.60 9.17
CA LEU A 115 -3.59 -11.34 9.25
C LEU A 115 -5.07 -11.53 8.89
N GLY A 116 -5.92 -10.66 9.45
CA GLY A 116 -7.27 -10.45 8.93
C GLY A 116 -7.23 -9.83 7.54
N THR A 117 -8.23 -10.12 6.69
CA THR A 117 -8.29 -9.64 5.30
C THR A 117 -8.15 -8.12 5.18
N GLN A 118 -8.74 -7.36 6.10
CA GLN A 118 -8.63 -5.89 6.10
C GLN A 118 -7.20 -5.43 6.40
N ALA A 119 -6.59 -5.92 7.49
CA ALA A 119 -5.22 -5.58 7.86
C ALA A 119 -4.24 -5.96 6.75
N PHE A 120 -4.42 -7.13 6.15
CA PHE A 120 -3.61 -7.56 5.02
C PHE A 120 -3.71 -6.61 3.81
N GLN A 121 -4.91 -6.12 3.48
CA GLN A 121 -5.09 -5.14 2.40
C GLN A 121 -4.39 -3.81 2.69
N GLU A 122 -4.44 -3.33 3.94
CA GLU A 122 -3.76 -2.12 4.37
C GLU A 122 -2.23 -2.27 4.25
N TRP A 123 -1.69 -3.39 4.73
CA TRP A 123 -0.27 -3.72 4.61
C TRP A 123 0.18 -3.94 3.17
N LYS A 124 -0.64 -4.59 2.34
CA LYS A 124 -0.39 -4.74 0.89
C LYS A 124 -0.26 -3.38 0.22
N PHE A 125 -1.16 -2.45 0.52
CA PHE A 125 -1.10 -1.10 -0.02
C PHE A 125 0.18 -0.34 0.39
N VAL A 126 0.64 -0.50 1.64
CA VAL A 126 1.90 0.07 2.11
C VAL A 126 3.10 -0.60 1.43
N ALA A 127 3.10 -1.93 1.32
CA ALA A 127 4.15 -2.69 0.67
C ALA A 127 4.31 -2.29 -0.80
N GLU A 128 3.20 -2.21 -1.55
CA GLU A 128 3.19 -1.82 -2.97
C GLU A 128 3.76 -0.40 -3.18
N GLN A 129 3.36 0.57 -2.35
CA GLN A 129 3.91 1.94 -2.42
C GLN A 129 5.43 1.98 -2.21
N ASN A 130 5.94 1.05 -1.42
CA ASN A 130 7.34 0.96 -1.09
C ASN A 130 8.09 -0.12 -1.91
N ARG A 131 7.45 -0.65 -2.96
CA ARG A 131 8.02 -1.67 -3.86
C ARG A 131 8.43 -2.97 -3.14
N ILE A 132 7.78 -3.28 -2.03
CA ILE A 132 7.85 -4.61 -1.39
C ILE A 132 6.84 -5.52 -2.10
N GLY A 133 7.32 -6.66 -2.58
CA GLY A 133 6.45 -7.68 -3.18
C GLY A 133 5.50 -8.29 -2.14
N VAL A 134 4.28 -8.62 -2.56
CA VAL A 134 3.26 -9.23 -1.69
C VAL A 134 3.77 -10.53 -1.05
N ASP A 135 4.54 -11.33 -1.78
CA ASP A 135 5.15 -12.55 -1.23
C ASP A 135 6.10 -12.26 -0.07
N ALA A 136 6.94 -11.23 -0.19
CA ALA A 136 7.86 -10.83 0.88
C ALA A 136 7.12 -10.26 2.09
N LEU A 137 5.99 -9.56 1.86
CA LEU A 137 5.10 -9.13 2.93
C LEU A 137 4.51 -10.33 3.67
N VAL A 138 3.93 -11.28 2.94
CA VAL A 138 3.33 -12.50 3.52
C VAL A 138 4.37 -13.29 4.30
N ASP A 139 5.56 -13.48 3.73
CA ASP A 139 6.65 -14.20 4.40
C ASP A 139 7.13 -13.46 5.66
N GLY A 140 7.28 -12.13 5.63
CA GLY A 140 7.70 -11.36 6.80
C GLY A 140 6.76 -11.52 7.98
N PHE A 141 5.45 -11.48 7.74
CA PHE A 141 4.46 -11.73 8.78
C PHE A 141 4.43 -13.19 9.24
N LYS A 142 4.57 -14.15 8.32
CA LYS A 142 4.64 -15.58 8.65
C LYS A 142 5.83 -15.88 9.56
N GLU A 143 7.01 -15.37 9.23
CA GLU A 143 8.23 -15.54 10.02
C GLU A 143 8.13 -14.84 11.38
N LEU A 144 7.60 -13.61 11.43
CA LEU A 144 7.32 -12.91 12.69
C LEU A 144 6.47 -13.78 13.62
N ASN A 145 5.33 -14.29 13.12
CA ASN A 145 4.42 -15.11 13.92
C ASN A 145 5.09 -16.41 14.40
N LEU A 146 5.78 -17.12 13.50
CA LEU A 146 6.46 -18.37 13.82
C LEU A 146 7.52 -18.19 14.90
N ARG A 147 8.37 -17.17 14.76
CA ARG A 147 9.52 -16.96 15.65
C ARG A 147 9.11 -16.35 16.98
N ALA A 148 8.11 -15.48 16.98
CA ALA A 148 7.52 -14.99 18.21
C ALA A 148 6.87 -16.13 19.00
N ASP A 149 6.09 -17.02 18.36
CA ASP A 149 5.49 -18.18 19.02
C ASP A 149 6.55 -19.14 19.57
N GLU A 150 7.59 -19.45 18.78
CA GLU A 150 8.71 -20.29 19.23
C GLU A 150 9.38 -19.73 20.48
N PHE A 151 9.65 -18.42 20.51
CA PHE A 151 10.24 -17.76 21.67
C PHE A 151 9.27 -17.70 22.86
N VAL A 152 7.98 -17.49 22.63
CA VAL A 152 6.94 -17.51 23.67
C VAL A 152 6.87 -18.88 24.35
N VAL A 153 6.91 -19.96 23.55
CA VAL A 153 6.76 -21.33 24.04
C VAL A 153 8.04 -21.85 24.69
N THR A 154 9.20 -21.56 24.11
CA THR A 154 10.47 -22.19 24.50
C THR A 154 11.41 -21.27 25.27
N GLY A 155 11.23 -19.95 25.17
CA GLY A 155 12.20 -18.96 25.65
C GLY A 155 13.50 -18.91 24.83
N ALA A 156 13.56 -19.65 23.72
CA ALA A 156 14.72 -19.79 22.85
C ALA A 156 14.29 -19.67 21.37
N GLY A 157 15.22 -19.89 20.44
CA GLY A 157 14.98 -19.82 19.01
C GLY A 157 15.86 -18.78 18.30
N PRO A 158 15.86 -18.78 16.97
CA PRO A 158 16.73 -17.91 16.16
C PRO A 158 16.46 -16.42 16.35
N ALA A 159 15.24 -16.02 16.73
CA ALA A 159 14.88 -14.63 16.99
C ALA A 159 14.96 -14.21 18.46
N ALA A 160 15.30 -15.12 19.38
CA ALA A 160 15.23 -14.87 20.82
C ALA A 160 16.10 -13.68 21.25
N GLU A 161 17.31 -13.59 20.72
CA GLU A 161 18.22 -12.48 21.01
C GLU A 161 17.78 -11.19 20.33
N ALA A 162 17.30 -11.24 19.09
CA ALA A 162 16.68 -10.08 18.44
C ALA A 162 15.53 -9.50 19.26
N PHE A 163 14.55 -10.32 19.67
CA PHE A 163 13.42 -9.85 20.47
C PHE A 163 13.85 -9.22 21.79
N LYS A 164 14.77 -9.85 22.53
CA LYS A 164 15.32 -9.27 23.76
C LYS A 164 16.03 -7.94 23.50
N ARG A 165 16.76 -7.84 22.39
CA ARG A 165 17.50 -6.63 22.00
C ARG A 165 16.57 -5.45 21.73
N ILE A 166 15.39 -5.68 21.15
CA ILE A 166 14.33 -4.68 21.00
C ILE A 166 13.34 -4.66 22.18
N GLY A 167 13.72 -5.21 23.34
CA GLY A 167 12.99 -5.07 24.59
C GLY A 167 11.70 -5.87 24.70
N TYR A 168 11.59 -6.99 23.99
CA TYR A 168 10.46 -7.92 24.13
C TYR A 168 10.82 -9.11 25.01
N GLY A 169 9.94 -9.42 25.97
CA GLY A 169 9.86 -10.72 26.62
C GLY A 169 8.83 -11.64 25.98
N ALA A 170 8.80 -12.90 26.41
CA ALA A 170 7.80 -13.88 25.97
C ALA A 170 6.36 -13.41 26.25
N ASP A 171 6.08 -12.83 27.43
CA ASP A 171 4.74 -12.34 27.77
C ASP A 171 4.30 -11.14 26.91
N ASP A 172 5.24 -10.32 26.44
CA ASP A 172 4.94 -9.21 25.54
C ASP A 172 4.57 -9.72 24.16
N LEU A 173 5.35 -10.67 23.62
CA LEU A 173 5.12 -11.26 22.31
C LEU A 173 3.86 -12.11 22.29
N LYS A 174 3.55 -12.82 23.38
CA LYS A 174 2.30 -13.57 23.52
C LYS A 174 1.08 -12.65 23.36
N ARG A 175 1.12 -11.45 23.96
CA ARG A 175 0.07 -10.44 23.81
C ARG A 175 0.09 -9.83 22.40
N GLY A 176 1.27 -9.52 21.88
CA GLY A 176 1.42 -8.96 20.54
C GLY A 176 0.91 -9.88 19.42
N LEU A 177 1.02 -11.20 19.59
CA LEU A 177 0.51 -12.18 18.61
C LEU A 177 -1.03 -12.20 18.51
N GLU A 178 -1.75 -11.58 19.43
CA GLU A 178 -3.19 -11.37 19.30
C GLU A 178 -3.52 -10.35 18.19
N ASP A 179 -2.60 -9.41 17.91
CA ASP A 179 -2.66 -8.47 16.80
C ASP A 179 -1.29 -8.33 16.11
N PRO A 180 -0.99 -9.21 15.13
CA PRO A 180 0.29 -9.20 14.44
C PRO A 180 0.57 -7.90 13.67
N SER A 181 -0.47 -7.14 13.29
CA SER A 181 -0.33 -5.86 12.61
C SER A 181 0.24 -4.81 13.56
N ASP A 182 -0.34 -4.69 14.76
CA ASP A 182 0.15 -3.77 15.79
C ASP A 182 1.55 -4.20 16.28
N LEU A 183 1.78 -5.50 16.47
CA LEU A 183 3.10 -6.02 16.83
C LEU A 183 4.18 -5.64 15.78
N MET A 184 3.86 -5.76 14.49
CA MET A 184 4.76 -5.36 13.40
C MET A 184 5.12 -3.87 13.48
N LEU A 185 4.12 -2.99 13.69
CA LEU A 185 4.35 -1.55 13.82
C LEU A 185 5.22 -1.22 15.04
N GLU A 186 4.97 -1.85 16.18
CA GLU A 186 5.78 -1.65 17.38
C GLU A 186 7.22 -2.13 17.20
N ILE A 187 7.43 -3.28 16.55
CA ILE A 187 8.78 -3.79 16.25
C ILE A 187 9.53 -2.82 15.33
N ILE A 188 8.90 -2.35 14.25
CA ILE A 188 9.49 -1.37 13.33
C ILE A 188 9.89 -0.10 14.10
N GLY A 189 8.99 0.44 14.93
CA GLY A 189 9.26 1.63 15.73
C GLY A 189 10.44 1.45 16.70
N ARG A 190 10.56 0.29 17.35
CA ARG A 190 11.71 0.01 18.22
C ARG A 190 13.02 -0.21 17.47
N MET A 191 12.97 -0.59 16.20
CA MET A 191 14.15 -0.73 15.35
C MET A 191 14.70 0.63 14.87
N GLU A 192 13.89 1.69 14.84
CA GLU A 192 14.33 3.04 14.43
C GLU A 192 15.45 3.58 15.35
N ASP A 193 15.42 3.23 16.64
CA ASP A 193 16.45 3.64 17.61
C ASP A 193 17.78 2.85 17.49
N LEU A 194 17.81 1.82 16.64
CA LEU A 194 18.98 0.96 16.46
C LEU A 194 19.91 1.48 15.37
N ASP A 195 21.21 1.20 15.52
CA ASP A 195 22.16 1.42 14.43
C ASP A 195 21.85 0.52 13.21
N ARG A 196 22.33 0.92 12.03
CA ARG A 196 22.01 0.22 10.78
C ARG A 196 22.36 -1.28 10.80
N ALA A 197 23.50 -1.65 11.39
CA ALA A 197 23.90 -3.06 11.44
C ALA A 197 23.01 -3.86 12.39
N ALA A 198 22.56 -3.22 13.47
CA ALA A 198 21.57 -3.78 14.38
C ALA A 198 20.19 -3.95 13.75
N GLN A 199 19.71 -2.95 13.00
CA GLN A 199 18.46 -3.05 12.23
C GLN A 199 18.48 -4.25 11.28
N ILE A 200 19.55 -4.41 10.48
CA ILE A 200 19.72 -5.54 9.55
C ILE A 200 19.62 -6.88 10.28
N ARG A 201 20.38 -7.04 11.38
CA ARG A 201 20.39 -8.30 12.14
C ARG A 201 19.03 -8.62 12.76
N VAL A 202 18.41 -7.64 13.41
CA VAL A 202 17.10 -7.82 14.06
C VAL A 202 16.04 -8.15 13.01
N ALA A 203 16.05 -7.48 11.86
CA ALA A 203 15.09 -7.76 10.79
C ALA A 203 15.27 -9.15 10.19
N ASP A 204 16.50 -9.58 9.93
CA ASP A 204 16.78 -10.93 9.41
C ASP A 204 16.32 -12.01 10.39
N GLU A 205 16.66 -11.85 11.68
CA GLU A 205 16.29 -12.79 12.74
C GLU A 205 14.78 -12.82 13.00
N ILE A 206 14.04 -11.71 12.87
CA ILE A 206 12.59 -11.65 13.14
C ILE A 206 11.75 -11.95 11.89
N PHE A 207 12.05 -11.33 10.75
CA PHE A 207 11.23 -11.39 9.53
C PHE A 207 11.78 -12.36 8.48
N GLY A 208 13.02 -12.84 8.64
CA GLY A 208 13.70 -13.73 7.70
C GLY A 208 14.39 -12.95 6.59
N GLY A 209 15.28 -13.62 5.85
CA GLY A 209 16.19 -12.97 4.90
C GLY A 209 15.50 -11.99 3.93
N THR A 210 14.66 -12.49 3.02
CA THR A 210 14.09 -11.66 1.95
C THR A 210 13.17 -10.56 2.48
N ALA A 211 12.34 -10.85 3.49
CA ALA A 211 11.40 -9.87 4.03
C ALA A 211 12.12 -8.84 4.92
N GLY A 212 13.04 -9.29 5.77
CA GLY A 212 13.84 -8.44 6.65
C GLY A 212 14.69 -7.45 5.87
N GLU A 213 15.33 -7.87 4.78
CA GLU A 213 16.07 -6.98 3.88
C GLU A 213 15.19 -5.85 3.35
N ARG A 214 13.96 -6.17 2.89
CA ARG A 214 13.02 -5.18 2.36
C ARG A 214 12.52 -4.20 3.40
N PHE A 215 12.17 -4.67 4.61
CA PHE A 215 11.76 -3.78 5.70
C PHE A 215 12.87 -2.81 6.11
N VAL A 216 14.10 -3.30 6.14
CA VAL A 216 15.28 -2.49 6.48
C VAL A 216 15.58 -1.46 5.39
N GLU A 217 15.38 -1.78 4.11
CA GLU A 217 15.40 -0.79 3.02
C GLU A 217 14.37 0.34 3.24
N LEU A 218 13.19 0.04 3.80
CA LEU A 218 12.16 1.07 4.06
C LEU A 218 12.56 2.02 5.18
N LEU A 219 13.05 1.48 6.29
CA LEU A 219 13.52 2.27 7.43
C LEU A 219 14.58 3.30 6.98
N SER A 220 15.53 2.87 6.14
CA SER A 220 16.55 3.78 5.59
C SER A 220 16.00 4.87 4.65
N GLN A 221 14.90 4.60 3.95
CA GLN A 221 14.26 5.61 3.09
C GLN A 221 13.44 6.63 3.90
N GLY A 222 13.01 6.26 5.11
CA GLY A 222 12.35 7.15 6.07
C GLY A 222 13.33 8.10 6.76
N GLU A 223 14.47 7.60 7.24
CA GLU A 223 15.53 8.40 7.89
C GLU A 223 16.10 9.49 6.99
N GLY A 224 16.21 9.25 5.68
CA GLY A 224 16.75 10.22 4.72
C GLY A 224 15.79 11.35 4.29
N LYS A 225 14.57 11.41 4.84
CA LYS A 225 13.54 12.40 4.48
C LYS A 225 13.15 13.36 5.61
N LEU A 226 13.88 13.35 6.72
CA LEU A 226 13.80 14.34 7.81
C LEU A 226 14.90 15.40 7.67
#